data_AF-A0A2E3CBI0-F1
#
_entry.id   AF-A0A2E3CBI0-F1
#
_cell.length_a   1.000
_cell.length_b   1.000
_cell.length_c   1.000
_cell.angle_alpha   90.00
_cell.angle_beta   90.00
_cell.angle_gamma   90.00
#
_symmetry.space_group_name_H-M   'P 1'
#
loop_
_entity.id
_entity.type
_entity.pdbx_description
1 polymer ?
#
loop_
_entity_poly.entity_id
_entity_poly.type
_entity_poly.pdbx_seq_one_letter_code
_entity_poly.pdbx_strand_id
1 'polypeptide(L)'
;MGSTLFFFQVEFIRSMSYQFLIWGLINFCLGIFPLIRNSSPSRIRLYKILLVNSFLDILYILVSLVLIFEIIFEGESSIGHGFGVFIQGLFLLIFDTYYGLKFKNLAD
;
A
#
# COMPACT_ATOMS: atom_id res chain seq x y z
N MET A 1 5.46 8.94 10.46
CA MET A 1 6.69 8.19 10.10
C MET A 1 7.40 8.79 8.89
N GLY A 2 6.72 9.17 7.79
CA GLY A 2 7.40 9.77 6.63
C GLY A 2 8.10 11.12 6.90
N SER A 3 7.50 12.01 7.70
CA SER A 3 8.10 13.31 8.03
C SER A 3 9.36 13.22 8.90
N THR A 4 9.42 12.24 9.81
CA THR A 4 10.59 12.01 10.67
C THR A 4 11.76 11.38 9.90
N LEU A 5 11.47 10.64 8.84
CA LEU A 5 12.47 9.97 8.03
C LEU A 5 13.07 10.87 6.92
N PHE A 6 12.38 11.95 6.54
CA PHE A 6 12.86 12.93 5.55
C PHE A 6 14.15 13.68 5.97
N PHE A 7 14.39 13.81 7.28
CA PHE A 7 15.57 14.51 7.80
C PHE A 7 16.86 13.67 7.76
N PHE A 8 16.78 12.38 7.42
CA PHE A 8 17.96 11.54 7.23
C PHE A 8 18.56 11.80 5.85
N GLN A 9 19.87 12.07 5.80
CA GLN A 9 20.61 12.28 4.54
C GLN A 9 20.88 10.98 3.75
N VAL A 10 20.28 9.86 4.16
CA VAL A 10 20.44 8.55 3.52
C VAL A 10 19.42 8.42 2.40
N GLU A 11 19.88 8.22 1.16
CA GLU A 11 19.00 8.17 -0.02
C GLU A 11 17.92 7.09 0.09
N PHE A 12 18.28 5.92 0.61
CA PHE A 12 17.36 4.82 0.89
C PHE A 12 16.19 5.24 1.80
N ILE A 13 16.49 5.88 2.93
CA ILE A 13 15.46 6.28 3.91
C ILE A 13 14.58 7.39 3.30
N ARG A 14 15.17 8.29 2.54
CA ARG A 14 14.45 9.39 1.87
C ARG A 14 13.50 8.86 0.79
N SER A 15 13.93 7.93 -0.06
CA SER A 15 13.08 7.35 -1.11
C SER A 15 11.95 6.50 -0.53
N MET A 16 12.20 5.76 0.56
CA MET A 16 11.17 5.06 1.33
C MET A 16 10.13 6.03 1.93
N SER A 17 10.58 7.19 2.44
CA SER A 17 9.71 8.22 3.01
C SER A 17 8.74 8.80 1.98
N TYR A 18 9.19 9.00 0.73
CA TYR A 18 8.33 9.46 -0.36
C TYR A 18 7.19 8.47 -0.62
N GLN A 19 7.49 7.17 -0.64
CA GLN A 19 6.44 6.16 -0.84
C GLN A 19 5.39 6.23 0.27
N PHE A 20 5.80 6.28 1.54
CA PHE A 20 4.85 6.38 2.65
C PHE A 20 4.04 7.68 2.66
N LEU A 21 4.64 8.82 2.29
CA LEU A 21 3.92 10.10 2.25
C LEU A 21 2.91 10.13 1.09
N ILE A 22 3.33 9.75 -0.11
CA ILE A 22 2.49 9.77 -1.31
C ILE A 22 1.32 8.81 -1.14
N TRP A 23 1.59 7.55 -0.78
CA TRP A 23 0.53 6.58 -0.57
C TRP A 23 -0.33 6.88 0.65
N GLY A 24 0.24 7.42 1.72
CA GLY A 24 -0.53 7.88 2.87
C GLY A 24 -1.54 8.96 2.48
N LEU A 25 -1.13 9.91 1.62
CA LEU A 25 -2.00 10.95 1.08
C LEU A 25 -3.09 10.37 0.17
N ILE A 26 -2.73 9.44 -0.72
CA ILE A 26 -3.71 8.76 -1.60
C ILE A 26 -4.76 8.03 -0.79
N ASN A 27 -4.35 7.22 0.20
CA ASN A 27 -5.26 6.47 1.06
C ASN A 27 -6.16 7.40 1.89
N PHE A 28 -5.63 8.52 2.37
CA PHE A 28 -6.42 9.53 3.07
C PHE A 28 -7.53 10.11 2.18
N CYS A 29 -7.19 10.49 0.93
CA CYS A 29 -8.17 10.98 -0.04
C CYS A 29 -9.23 9.92 -0.37
N LEU A 30 -8.80 8.67 -0.60
CA LEU A 30 -9.71 7.54 -0.88
C LEU A 30 -10.64 7.24 0.30
N GLY A 31 -10.17 7.40 1.54
CA GLY A 31 -10.99 7.21 2.74
C GLY A 31 -12.01 8.33 2.96
N ILE A 32 -11.64 9.58 2.71
CA ILE A 32 -12.51 10.75 2.90
C ILE A 32 -13.63 10.82 1.85
N PHE A 33 -13.36 10.42 0.61
CA PHE A 33 -14.32 10.59 -0.47
C PHE A 33 -15.67 9.86 -0.24
N PRO A 34 -15.71 8.58 0.19
CA PRO A 34 -16.95 7.91 0.57
C PRO A 34 -17.66 8.52 1.79
N LEU A 35 -16.88 9.04 2.75
CA LEU A 35 -17.36 9.71 3.96
C LEU A 35 -18.13 10.99 3.59
N ILE A 36 -17.56 11.84 2.74
CA ILE A 36 -18.22 13.07 2.25
C ILE A 36 -19.49 12.72 1.46
N ARG A 37 -19.45 11.64 0.67
CA ARG A 37 -20.58 11.25 -0.17
C ARG A 37 -21.70 10.51 0.60
N ASN A 38 -21.53 10.20 1.89
CA ASN A 38 -22.42 9.33 2.67
C ASN A 38 -22.76 8.02 1.94
N SER A 39 -21.89 7.57 1.04
CA SER A 39 -22.13 6.41 0.20
C SER A 39 -21.37 5.23 0.81
N SER A 40 -21.98 4.59 1.81
CA SER A 40 -21.45 3.33 2.33
C SER A 40 -21.68 2.24 1.27
N PRO A 41 -20.63 1.65 0.67
CA PRO A 41 -20.82 0.52 -0.22
C PRO A 41 -21.50 -0.63 0.53
N SER A 42 -22.33 -1.39 -0.18
CA SER A 42 -22.92 -2.60 0.39
C SER A 42 -21.81 -3.60 0.77
N ARG A 43 -22.02 -4.39 1.83
CA ARG A 43 -21.02 -5.36 2.33
C ARG A 43 -20.48 -6.29 1.22
N ILE A 44 -21.35 -6.74 0.32
CA ILE A 44 -20.99 -7.60 -0.82
C ILE A 44 -20.06 -6.88 -1.79
N ARG A 45 -20.31 -5.59 -2.07
CA ARG A 45 -19.44 -4.79 -2.94
C ARG A 45 -18.10 -4.52 -2.28
N LEU A 46 -18.10 -4.23 -0.98
CA LEU A 46 -16.87 -4.01 -0.20
C LEU A 46 -15.97 -5.26 -0.18
N TYR A 47 -16.55 -6.44 0.05
CA TYR A 47 -15.83 -7.72 -0.02
C TYR A 47 -15.12 -7.91 -1.37
N LYS A 48 -15.83 -7.69 -2.49
CA LYS A 48 -15.25 -7.83 -3.83
C LYS A 48 -14.11 -6.84 -4.07
N ILE A 49 -14.27 -5.60 -3.62
CA ILE A 49 -13.22 -4.58 -3.73
C ILE A 49 -11.98 -4.99 -2.94
N LEU A 50 -12.13 -5.42 -1.67
CA LEU A 50 -11.01 -5.85 -0.84
C LEU A 50 -10.27 -7.06 -1.43
N LEU A 51 -10.98 -8.02 -2.01
CA LEU A 51 -10.35 -9.20 -2.63
C LEU A 51 -9.57 -8.81 -3.90
N VAL A 52 -10.13 -7.93 -4.73
CA VAL A 52 -9.41 -7.39 -5.90
C VAL A 52 -8.18 -6.61 -5.46
N ASN A 53 -8.29 -5.81 -4.40
CA ASN A 53 -7.17 -5.01 -3.88
C ASN A 53 -6.06 -5.90 -3.30
N SER A 54 -6.42 -6.94 -2.55
CA SER A 54 -5.49 -7.98 -2.09
C SER A 54 -4.73 -8.65 -3.25
N PHE A 55 -5.38 -8.92 -4.39
CA PHE A 55 -4.69 -9.43 -5.58
C PHE A 55 -3.72 -8.40 -6.19
N LEU A 56 -4.12 -7.13 -6.25
CA LEU A 56 -3.26 -6.03 -6.68
C LEU A 56 -2.04 -5.87 -5.76
N ASP A 57 -2.20 -6.02 -4.45
CA ASP A 57 -1.11 -5.95 -3.47
C ASP A 57 -0.04 -7.01 -3.73
N ILE A 58 -0.42 -8.22 -4.14
CA ILE A 58 0.54 -9.25 -4.56
C ILE A 58 1.37 -8.76 -5.75
N LEU A 59 0.72 -8.16 -6.75
CA LEU A 59 1.42 -7.60 -7.91
C LEU A 59 2.37 -6.46 -7.50
N TYR A 60 1.94 -5.56 -6.62
CA TYR A 60 2.79 -4.50 -6.08
C TYR A 60 4.01 -5.05 -5.34
N ILE A 61 3.82 -6.10 -4.53
CA ILE A 61 4.93 -6.78 -3.83
C ILE A 61 5.90 -7.40 -4.86
N LEU A 62 5.40 -8.08 -5.90
CA LEU A 62 6.28 -8.66 -6.92
C LEU A 62 7.10 -7.59 -7.66
N VAL A 63 6.47 -6.48 -8.06
CA VAL A 63 7.18 -5.35 -8.69
C VAL A 63 8.20 -4.74 -7.73
N SER A 64 7.86 -4.62 -6.44
CA SER A 64 8.78 -4.10 -5.43
C SER A 64 10.01 -5.00 -5.21
N LEU A 65 9.84 -6.33 -5.31
CA LEU A 65 10.94 -7.27 -5.24
C LEU A 65 11.87 -7.11 -6.45
N VAL A 66 11.31 -6.94 -7.65
CA VAL A 66 12.13 -6.66 -8.86
C VAL A 66 12.98 -5.40 -8.63
N LEU A 67 12.38 -4.30 -8.18
CA LEU A 67 13.08 -3.04 -7.86
C LEU A 67 14.18 -3.22 -6.80
N ILE A 68 13.93 -4.04 -5.77
CA ILE A 68 14.93 -4.34 -4.74
C ILE A 68 16.12 -5.13 -5.32
N PHE A 69 15.89 -6.04 -6.26
CA PHE A 69 16.94 -6.83 -6.90
C PHE A 69 17.65 -6.09 -8.06
N GLU A 70 17.09 -4.99 -8.56
CA GLU A 70 17.63 -4.18 -9.67
C GLU A 70 18.74 -3.21 -9.24
N ILE A 71 19.43 -3.49 -8.13
CA ILE A 71 20.55 -2.72 -7.54
C ILE A 71 21.58 -2.29 -8.59
N ILE A 72 21.81 -3.14 -9.59
CA ILE A 72 22.88 -3.00 -10.57
C ILE A 72 22.66 -1.80 -11.51
N PHE A 73 21.42 -1.34 -11.71
CA PHE A 73 21.10 -0.31 -12.72
C PHE A 73 20.77 1.07 -12.14
N GLU A 74 20.19 1.17 -10.93
CA GLU A 74 19.59 2.44 -10.46
C GLU A 74 20.03 2.92 -9.04
N GLY A 75 20.89 2.18 -8.34
CA GLY A 75 21.47 2.61 -7.06
C GLY A 75 20.56 2.53 -5.82
N GLU A 76 20.97 3.12 -4.70
CA GLU A 76 20.31 2.99 -3.37
C GLU A 76 18.89 3.57 -3.31
N SER A 77 18.58 4.53 -4.19
CA SER A 77 17.26 5.17 -4.25
C SER A 77 16.16 4.21 -4.70
N SER A 78 16.42 3.41 -5.74
CA SER A 78 15.46 2.44 -6.31
C SER A 78 15.10 1.36 -5.28
N ILE A 79 16.10 0.90 -4.52
CA ILE A 79 15.93 -0.04 -3.41
C ILE A 79 15.02 0.54 -2.33
N GLY A 80 15.22 1.79 -1.92
CA GLY A 80 14.37 2.41 -0.90
C GLY A 80 12.93 2.63 -1.35
N HIS A 81 12.70 2.90 -2.64
CA HIS A 81 11.35 2.89 -3.21
C HIS A 81 10.74 1.49 -3.20
N GLY A 82 11.50 0.47 -3.61
CA GLY A 82 11.10 -0.93 -3.53
C GLY A 82 10.73 -1.35 -2.11
N PHE A 83 11.56 -1.04 -1.12
CA PHE A 83 11.25 -1.33 0.29
C PHE A 83 10.01 -0.60 0.81
N GLY A 84 9.83 0.66 0.43
CA GLY A 84 8.63 1.42 0.78
C GLY A 84 7.35 0.77 0.25
N VAL A 85 7.34 0.39 -1.03
CA VAL A 85 6.22 -0.31 -1.66
C VAL A 85 6.04 -1.72 -1.08
N PHE A 86 7.13 -2.43 -0.80
CA PHE A 86 7.09 -3.77 -0.21
C PHE A 86 6.45 -3.78 1.17
N ILE A 87 6.92 -2.92 2.09
CA ILE A 87 6.40 -2.84 3.46
C ILE A 87 4.91 -2.47 3.45
N GLN A 88 4.55 -1.47 2.65
CA GLN A 88 3.16 -1.04 2.54
C GLN A 88 2.27 -2.11 1.91
N GLY A 89 2.70 -2.70 0.79
CA GLY A 89 1.98 -3.74 0.09
C GLY A 89 1.76 -4.96 0.98
N LEU A 90 2.74 -5.34 1.79
CA LEU A 90 2.61 -6.45 2.74
C LEU A 90 1.57 -6.15 3.83
N PHE A 91 1.56 -4.91 4.35
CA PHE A 91 0.55 -4.48 5.32
C PHE A 91 -0.86 -4.49 4.72
N LEU A 92 -1.03 -3.92 3.52
CA LEU A 92 -2.32 -3.87 2.82
C LEU A 92 -2.81 -5.27 2.47
N LEU A 93 -1.94 -6.14 1.97
CA LEU A 93 -2.27 -7.52 1.65
C LEU A 93 -2.87 -8.25 2.86
N ILE A 94 -2.23 -8.13 4.03
CA ILE A 94 -2.72 -8.74 5.27
C ILE A 94 -4.07 -8.15 5.65
N PHE A 95 -4.20 -6.82 5.61
CA PHE A 95 -5.41 -6.12 6.00
C PHE A 95 -6.58 -6.48 5.07
N ASP A 96 -6.41 -6.32 3.77
CA ASP A 96 -7.45 -6.53 2.77
C ASP A 96 -7.89 -7.99 2.69
N THR A 97 -6.94 -8.92 2.81
CA THR A 97 -7.26 -10.35 2.90
C THR A 97 -8.03 -10.66 4.17
N TYR A 98 -7.58 -10.17 5.33
CA TYR A 98 -8.24 -10.43 6.62
C TYR A 98 -9.66 -9.87 6.65
N TYR A 99 -9.85 -8.60 6.27
CA TYR A 99 -11.17 -7.98 6.24
C TYR A 99 -12.05 -8.55 5.13
N GLY A 100 -11.49 -8.87 3.96
CA GLY A 100 -12.20 -9.57 2.89
C GLY A 100 -12.80 -10.89 3.36
N LEU A 101 -12.00 -11.75 4.02
CA LEU A 101 -12.48 -13.02 4.57
C LEU A 101 -13.51 -12.82 5.69
N LYS A 102 -13.29 -11.86 6.58
CA LYS A 102 -14.24 -11.55 7.65
C LYS A 102 -15.60 -11.10 7.12
N PHE A 103 -15.63 -10.26 6.08
CA PHE A 103 -16.87 -9.80 5.47
C PHE A 103 -17.55 -10.87 4.62
N LYS A 104 -16.79 -11.82 4.05
CA LYS A 104 -17.35 -13.00 3.37
C LYS A 104 -18.16 -13.86 4.34
N ASN A 105 -17.58 -14.21 5.49
CA ASN A 105 -18.22 -15.09 6.49
C ASN A 105 -19.46 -14.49 7.16
N LEU A 106 -19.69 -13.18 7.02
CA LEU A 106 -20.86 -12.47 7.55
C LEU A 106 -21.92 -12.21 6.46
N ALA A 107 -21.61 -12.49 5.19
CA ALA A 107 -22.50 -12.35 4.06
C ALA A 107 -23.17 -13.68 3.67
N ASP A 108 -22.61 -14.80 4.11
CA ASP A 108 -23.20 -16.14 4.13
C ASP A 108 -24.09 -16.31 5.40
#